data_AF-A0A7D5R411-F1
#
_entry.id   AF-A0A7D5R411-F1
#
_cell.length_a   1.000
_cell.length_b   1.000
_cell.length_c   1.000
_cell.angle_alpha   90.00
_cell.angle_beta   90.00
_cell.angle_gamma   90.00
#
_symmetry.space_group_name_H-M   'P 1'
#
loop_
_entity.id
_entity.type
_entity.pdbx_description
1 polymer ?
#
loop_
_entity_poly.entity_id
_entity_poly.type
_entity_poly.pdbx_seq_one_letter_code
_entity_poly.pdbx_strand_id
1 'polypeptide(L)'
;MTKDVLVRGVDEEIYSTLGDAAKEQGISINSLVKDAIDSWLAKKDDTLKIHHLVLYSDDKSMDSLLKSLDYFAKKNGWFKCHISPKNNSGTKTLDEMKWYDGTIIPYDLNFKKLTSYYDGVMEKISKKANSQPICCVDFLIGDIANRTSLSQAVKLEHEYNQNKAGGLMFCPYKTPDLLSTGIEDVIELFEEHDQIFILKGDKVYKLHLSLESTHKMIMG
;
A
#
# COMPACT_ATOMS: atom_id res chain seq x y z
N MET A 1 36.07 1.34 5.78
CA MET A 1 35.80 -0.02 5.29
C MET A 1 34.78 0.08 4.18
N THR A 2 35.16 -0.28 2.97
CA THR A 2 34.23 -0.47 1.86
C THR A 2 33.29 -1.62 2.20
N LYS A 3 31.99 -1.41 2.03
CA LYS A 3 30.97 -2.45 2.13
C LYS A 3 30.40 -2.65 0.74
N ASP A 4 30.38 -3.88 0.26
CA ASP A 4 29.84 -4.19 -1.05
C ASP A 4 28.31 -4.20 -1.01
N VAL A 5 27.69 -3.58 -2.01
CA VAL A 5 26.24 -3.60 -2.21
C VAL A 5 25.95 -4.53 -3.38
N LEU A 6 25.19 -5.60 -3.12
CA LEU A 6 24.73 -6.51 -4.15
C LEU A 6 23.37 -6.04 -4.67
N VAL A 7 23.32 -5.59 -5.93
CA VAL A 7 22.08 -5.26 -6.63
C VAL A 7 21.60 -6.51 -7.37
N ARG A 8 20.35 -6.93 -7.14
CA ARG A 8 19.72 -8.09 -7.80
C ARG A 8 18.51 -7.62 -8.61
N GLY A 9 18.11 -8.42 -9.61
CA GLY A 9 16.91 -8.14 -10.42
C GLY A 9 17.11 -7.10 -11.53
N VAL A 10 18.36 -6.76 -11.85
CA VAL A 10 18.68 -5.98 -13.06
C VAL A 10 18.72 -6.97 -14.22
N ASP A 11 17.90 -6.76 -15.24
CA ASP A 11 17.94 -7.57 -16.47
C ASP A 11 19.19 -7.25 -17.31
N GLU A 12 19.46 -8.08 -18.32
CA GLU A 12 20.66 -7.93 -19.17
C GLU A 12 20.65 -6.63 -19.97
N GLU A 13 19.48 -6.14 -20.37
CA GLU A 13 19.35 -4.91 -21.17
C GLU A 13 19.73 -3.69 -20.33
N ILE A 14 19.18 -3.58 -19.12
CA ILE A 14 19.51 -2.53 -18.16
C ILE A 14 20.98 -2.64 -17.75
N TYR A 15 21.50 -3.86 -17.53
CA TYR A 15 22.91 -4.04 -17.18
C TYR A 15 23.85 -3.59 -18.30
N SER A 16 23.53 -3.93 -19.55
CA SER A 16 24.29 -3.48 -20.72
C SER A 16 24.26 -1.95 -20.85
N THR A 17 23.08 -1.36 -20.69
CA THR A 17 22.88 0.10 -20.77
C THR A 17 23.67 0.83 -19.68
N LEU A 18 23.68 0.30 -18.46
CA LEU A 18 24.50 0.80 -17.36
C LEU A 18 26.00 0.71 -17.68
N GLY A 19 26.43 -0.39 -18.30
CA GLY A 19 27.82 -0.59 -18.71
C GLY A 19 28.27 0.43 -19.76
N ASP A 20 27.45 0.67 -20.78
CA ASP A 20 27.75 1.64 -21.83
C ASP A 20 27.80 3.07 -21.27
N ALA A 21 26.82 3.45 -20.44
CA ALA A 21 26.79 4.76 -19.79
C ALA A 21 28.02 5.00 -18.88
N ALA A 22 28.42 3.98 -18.10
CA ALA A 22 29.61 4.06 -17.25
C ALA A 22 30.89 4.22 -18.09
N LYS A 23 30.99 3.50 -19.21
CA LYS A 23 32.13 3.56 -20.13
C LYS A 23 32.24 4.92 -20.82
N GLU A 24 31.13 5.48 -21.29
CA GLU A 24 31.09 6.83 -21.88
C GLU A 24 31.57 7.91 -20.90
N GLN A 25 31.24 7.74 -19.62
CA GLN A 25 31.63 8.67 -18.56
C GLN A 25 32.99 8.36 -17.92
N GLY A 26 33.67 7.29 -18.35
CA GLY A 26 34.97 6.89 -17.80
C GLY A 26 34.94 6.46 -16.32
N ILE A 27 33.78 5.98 -15.84
CA ILE A 27 33.57 5.55 -14.46
C ILE A 27 33.22 4.06 -14.38
N SER A 28 33.20 3.50 -13.17
CA SER A 28 32.70 2.14 -12.96
C SER A 28 31.18 2.11 -12.81
N ILE A 29 30.53 0.98 -13.15
CA ILE A 29 29.11 0.77 -12.88
C ILE A 29 28.81 0.98 -11.38
N ASN A 30 29.71 0.53 -10.49
CA ASN A 30 29.57 0.73 -9.05
C ASN A 30 29.54 2.22 -8.65
N SER A 31 30.31 3.06 -9.33
CA SER A 31 30.29 4.51 -9.11
C SER A 31 28.93 5.10 -9.52
N LEU A 32 28.40 4.67 -10.67
CA LEU A 32 27.11 5.12 -11.17
C LEU A 32 25.96 4.68 -10.24
N VAL A 33 25.99 3.43 -9.75
CA VAL A 33 25.04 2.91 -8.75
C VAL A 33 25.17 3.69 -7.44
N LYS A 34 26.38 3.98 -6.97
CA LYS A 34 26.61 4.78 -5.76
C LYS A 34 26.02 6.18 -5.92
N ASP A 35 26.30 6.85 -7.03
CA ASP A 35 25.82 8.22 -7.28
C ASP A 35 24.28 8.26 -7.38
N ALA A 36 23.67 7.22 -7.94
CA ALA A 36 22.22 7.05 -7.95
C ALA A 36 21.66 6.87 -6.52
N ILE A 37 22.30 6.04 -5.69
CA ILE A 37 21.92 5.86 -4.28
C ILE A 37 22.07 7.18 -3.51
N ASP A 38 23.20 7.88 -3.65
CA ASP A 38 23.46 9.15 -2.97
C ASP A 38 22.45 10.22 -3.38
N SER A 39 22.15 10.30 -4.69
CA SER A 39 21.14 11.23 -5.22
C SER A 39 19.73 10.92 -4.72
N TRP A 40 19.38 9.63 -4.61
CA TRP A 40 18.11 9.20 -4.05
C TRP A 40 18.03 9.53 -2.55
N LEU A 41 19.08 9.23 -1.77
CA LEU A 41 19.15 9.55 -0.35
C LEU A 41 19.02 11.05 -0.09
N ALA A 42 19.67 11.89 -0.91
CA ALA A 42 19.62 13.35 -0.77
C ALA A 42 18.25 13.96 -1.11
N LYS A 43 17.45 13.28 -1.95
CA LYS A 43 16.11 13.71 -2.36
C LYS A 43 14.99 12.99 -1.62
N LYS A 44 15.34 12.02 -0.77
CA LYS A 44 14.37 11.20 -0.08
C LYS A 44 13.57 12.08 0.88
N ASP A 45 12.25 12.05 0.71
CA ASP A 45 11.33 12.52 1.73
C ASP A 45 11.48 11.60 2.95
N ASP A 46 11.87 12.17 4.09
CA ASP A 46 11.98 11.44 5.36
C ASP A 46 10.60 10.98 5.87
N THR A 47 9.52 11.50 5.28
CA THR A 47 8.17 11.07 5.60
C THR A 47 7.94 9.66 5.09
N LEU A 48 7.79 8.71 6.02
CA LEU A 48 7.35 7.36 5.73
C LEU A 48 6.01 7.41 4.97
N LYS A 49 5.92 6.80 3.79
CA LYS A 49 4.70 6.68 2.99
C LYS A 49 4.56 5.24 2.55
N ILE A 50 3.90 4.42 3.36
CA ILE A 50 3.72 3.00 3.05
C ILE A 50 2.24 2.68 2.90
N HIS A 51 1.94 1.92 1.86
CA HIS A 51 0.62 1.47 1.46
C HIS A 51 0.58 -0.06 1.49
N HIS A 52 -0.21 -0.62 2.40
CA HIS A 52 -0.26 -2.05 2.68
C HIS A 52 -1.60 -2.66 2.27
N LEU A 53 -1.55 -3.75 1.53
CA LEU A 53 -2.70 -4.59 1.27
C LEU A 53 -2.88 -5.58 2.43
N VAL A 54 -4.09 -5.70 2.95
CA VAL A 54 -4.42 -6.65 4.02
C VAL A 54 -5.55 -7.58 3.57
N LEU A 55 -5.21 -8.84 3.32
CA LEU A 55 -6.17 -9.88 3.00
C LEU A 55 -6.64 -10.58 4.27
N TYR A 56 -7.95 -10.66 4.48
CA TYR A 56 -8.52 -11.29 5.67
C TYR A 56 -9.75 -12.14 5.33
N SER A 57 -9.96 -13.21 6.08
CA SER A 57 -11.08 -14.15 5.84
C SER A 57 -12.18 -14.05 6.89
N ASP A 58 -11.89 -13.47 8.06
CA ASP A 58 -12.82 -13.39 9.18
C ASP A 58 -12.60 -12.11 9.99
N ASP A 59 -13.68 -11.64 10.62
CA ASP A 59 -13.71 -10.38 11.35
C ASP A 59 -12.85 -10.44 12.63
N LYS A 60 -12.64 -11.63 13.23
CA LYS A 60 -11.81 -11.79 14.43
C LYS A 60 -10.33 -11.55 14.12
N SER A 61 -9.86 -12.04 12.98
CA SER A 61 -8.51 -11.78 12.48
C SER A 61 -8.29 -10.29 12.24
N MET A 62 -9.29 -9.60 11.65
CA MET A 62 -9.24 -8.16 11.46
C MET A 62 -9.18 -7.42 12.80
N ASP A 63 -10.06 -7.73 13.76
CA ASP A 63 -10.06 -7.11 15.09
C ASP A 63 -8.71 -7.21 15.81
N SER A 64 -8.01 -8.35 15.66
CA SER A 64 -6.68 -8.54 16.24
C SER A 64 -5.65 -7.56 15.64
N LEU A 65 -5.69 -7.37 14.32
CA LEU A 65 -4.85 -6.37 13.64
C LEU A 65 -5.21 -4.96 14.13
N LEU A 66 -6.48 -4.58 14.15
CA LEU A 66 -6.92 -3.23 14.51
C LEU A 66 -6.48 -2.84 15.94
N LYS A 67 -6.56 -3.78 16.90
CA LYS A 67 -6.04 -3.58 18.27
C LYS A 67 -4.53 -3.39 18.30
N SER A 68 -3.80 -4.13 17.47
CA SER A 68 -2.35 -4.02 17.35
C SER A 68 -1.93 -2.67 16.75
N LEU A 69 -2.65 -2.22 15.71
CA LEU A 69 -2.47 -0.90 15.10
C LEU A 69 -2.79 0.23 16.08
N ASP A 70 -3.84 0.10 16.88
CA ASP A 70 -4.20 1.09 17.90
C ASP A 70 -3.11 1.26 18.95
N TYR A 71 -2.58 0.14 19.47
CA TYR A 71 -1.44 0.17 20.38
C TYR A 71 -0.21 0.82 19.74
N PHE A 72 0.13 0.43 18.51
CA PHE A 72 1.25 1.01 17.76
C PHE A 72 1.09 2.53 17.57
N ALA A 73 -0.05 2.98 17.05
CA ALA A 73 -0.26 4.37 16.72
C ALA A 73 -0.29 5.25 17.98
N LYS A 74 -0.90 4.78 19.08
CA LYS A 74 -0.86 5.46 20.39
C LYS A 74 0.58 5.61 20.91
N LYS A 75 1.36 4.53 20.85
CA LYS A 75 2.75 4.53 21.32
C LYS A 75 3.63 5.53 20.54
N ASN A 76 3.37 5.68 19.25
CA ASN A 76 4.16 6.57 18.38
C ASN A 76 3.55 7.98 18.23
N GLY A 77 2.38 8.25 18.82
CA GLY A 77 1.71 9.55 18.70
C GLY A 77 1.18 9.85 17.29
N TRP A 78 0.81 8.82 16.53
CA TRP A 78 0.33 8.97 15.16
C TRP A 78 -1.16 9.28 15.11
N PHE A 79 -1.57 9.99 14.06
CA PHE A 79 -2.98 10.29 13.84
C PHE A 79 -3.73 9.03 13.39
N LYS A 80 -4.70 8.60 14.20
CA LYS A 80 -5.48 7.36 13.97
C LYS A 80 -6.76 7.68 13.23
N CYS A 81 -6.93 7.15 12.03
CA CYS A 81 -8.15 7.36 11.25
C CYS A 81 -8.60 6.13 10.48
N HIS A 82 -9.86 6.14 10.08
CA HIS A 82 -10.44 5.11 9.23
C HIS A 82 -11.39 5.72 8.21
N ILE A 83 -11.63 4.97 7.14
CA ILE A 83 -12.62 5.28 6.11
C ILE A 83 -13.45 4.03 5.95
N SER A 84 -14.78 4.14 6.01
CA SER A 84 -15.62 2.94 5.97
C SER A 84 -17.02 3.19 5.41
N PRO A 85 -17.60 2.20 4.69
CA PRO A 85 -19.04 2.13 4.51
C PRO A 85 -19.77 1.96 5.85
N LYS A 86 -21.09 2.24 5.86
CA LYS A 86 -21.95 1.92 7.02
C LYS A 86 -21.96 0.41 7.28
N ASN A 87 -21.92 0.02 8.56
CA ASN A 87 -22.07 -1.35 9.08
C ASN A 87 -20.92 -2.35 8.83
N ASN A 88 -19.68 -1.88 8.62
CA ASN A 88 -18.51 -2.77 8.66
C ASN A 88 -18.15 -3.12 10.13
N SER A 89 -17.83 -4.38 10.41
CA SER A 89 -17.51 -4.85 11.76
C SER A 89 -16.22 -4.24 12.31
N GLY A 90 -15.20 -4.06 11.48
CA GLY A 90 -13.96 -3.37 11.86
C GLY A 90 -14.20 -1.92 12.27
N THR A 91 -15.19 -1.25 11.66
CA THR A 91 -15.56 0.13 11.97
C THR A 91 -16.10 0.27 13.37
N LYS A 92 -16.94 -0.68 13.81
CA LYS A 92 -17.41 -0.71 15.20
C LYS A 92 -16.24 -0.79 16.17
N THR A 93 -15.27 -1.68 15.90
CA THR A 93 -14.07 -1.82 16.72
C THR A 93 -13.24 -0.53 16.76
N LEU A 94 -13.08 0.15 15.62
CA LEU A 94 -12.33 1.40 15.52
C LEU A 94 -13.02 2.58 16.23
N ASP A 95 -14.35 2.66 16.13
CA ASP A 95 -15.17 3.65 16.82
C ASP A 95 -15.11 3.48 18.34
N GLU A 96 -15.17 2.24 18.84
CA GLU A 96 -14.96 1.91 20.26
C GLU A 96 -13.58 2.36 20.75
N MET A 97 -12.55 2.26 19.89
CA MET A 97 -11.19 2.75 20.15
C MET A 97 -11.01 4.27 19.89
N LYS A 98 -12.09 4.97 19.54
CA LYS A 98 -12.13 6.42 19.26
C LYS A 98 -11.17 6.85 18.15
N TRP A 99 -11.07 6.04 17.09
CA TRP A 99 -10.37 6.46 15.87
C TRP A 99 -11.19 7.52 15.15
N TYR A 100 -10.52 8.41 14.41
CA TYR A 100 -11.20 9.45 13.66
C TYR A 100 -11.84 8.88 12.39
N ASP A 101 -13.15 9.06 12.23
CA ASP A 101 -13.86 8.70 11.01
C ASP A 101 -13.68 9.76 9.91
N GLY A 102 -12.88 9.40 8.91
CA GLY A 102 -12.60 10.20 7.73
C GLY A 102 -13.77 10.29 6.74
N THR A 103 -14.73 9.37 6.81
CA THR A 103 -15.82 9.20 5.84
C THR A 103 -16.62 10.49 5.63
N ILE A 104 -16.92 10.83 4.38
CA ILE A 104 -17.79 11.96 4.02
C ILE A 104 -19.21 11.44 3.79
N ILE A 105 -20.22 12.17 4.29
CA ILE A 105 -21.64 11.82 4.16
C ILE A 105 -22.33 12.86 3.26
N PRO A 106 -23.13 12.47 2.25
CA PRO A 106 -23.54 11.10 1.94
C PRO A 106 -22.40 10.25 1.37
N TYR A 107 -22.42 8.96 1.71
CA TYR A 107 -21.53 7.95 1.15
C TYR A 107 -21.99 7.67 -0.29
N ASP A 108 -21.39 8.37 -1.25
CA ASP A 108 -21.81 8.37 -2.65
C ASP A 108 -20.80 7.59 -3.50
N LEU A 109 -21.17 6.37 -3.90
CA LEU A 109 -20.37 5.51 -4.79
C LEU A 109 -20.67 5.76 -6.28
N ASN A 110 -21.27 6.90 -6.64
CA ASN A 110 -21.54 7.22 -8.03
C ASN A 110 -20.23 7.45 -8.80
N PHE A 111 -19.89 6.50 -9.68
CA PHE A 111 -18.58 6.33 -10.33
C PHE A 111 -17.96 7.57 -10.94
N LYS A 112 -18.78 8.48 -11.49
CA LYS A 112 -18.27 9.70 -12.15
C LYS A 112 -17.53 10.63 -11.21
N LYS A 113 -17.65 10.44 -9.89
CA LYS A 113 -17.09 11.30 -8.85
C LYS A 113 -16.30 10.55 -7.79
N LEU A 114 -16.00 9.27 -8.00
CA LEU A 114 -15.41 8.42 -6.97
C LEU A 114 -14.01 8.90 -6.56
N THR A 115 -13.16 9.25 -7.53
CA THR A 115 -11.87 9.92 -7.30
C THR A 115 -12.05 11.21 -6.50
N SER A 116 -12.92 12.12 -6.94
CA SER A 116 -13.15 13.39 -6.24
C SER A 116 -13.70 13.21 -4.82
N TYR A 117 -14.50 12.18 -4.59
CA TYR A 117 -14.97 11.82 -3.26
C TYR A 117 -13.81 11.32 -2.38
N TYR A 118 -12.99 10.40 -2.91
CA TYR A 118 -11.83 9.87 -2.20
C TYR A 118 -10.80 10.96 -1.88
N ASP A 119 -10.50 11.85 -2.84
CA ASP A 119 -9.66 13.03 -2.64
C ASP A 119 -10.18 13.91 -1.51
N GLY A 120 -11.50 14.16 -1.49
CA GLY A 120 -12.14 14.93 -0.42
C GLY A 120 -12.00 14.27 0.96
N VAL A 121 -12.11 12.94 1.03
CA VAL A 121 -11.89 12.17 2.26
C VAL A 121 -10.44 12.33 2.72
N MET A 122 -9.47 12.16 1.81
CA MET A 122 -8.06 12.28 2.13
C MET A 122 -7.65 13.71 2.52
N GLU A 123 -8.23 14.73 1.88
CA GLU A 123 -8.04 16.13 2.25
C GLU A 123 -8.56 16.42 3.67
N LYS A 124 -9.76 15.90 4.00
CA LYS A 124 -10.35 16.01 5.35
C LYS A 124 -9.47 15.34 6.41
N ILE A 125 -8.95 14.14 6.12
CA ILE A 125 -8.02 13.42 7.01
C ILE A 125 -6.74 14.23 7.19
N SER A 126 -6.11 14.68 6.10
CA SER A 126 -4.86 15.45 6.13
C SER A 126 -4.97 16.73 6.96
N LYS A 127 -6.06 17.50 6.75
CA LYS A 127 -6.37 18.69 7.55
C LYS A 127 -6.51 18.37 9.04
N LYS A 128 -7.14 17.25 9.38
CA LYS A 128 -7.35 16.84 10.78
C LYS A 128 -6.07 16.32 11.43
N ALA A 129 -5.23 15.61 10.67
CA ALA A 129 -3.96 15.08 11.13
C ALA A 129 -2.94 16.19 11.46
N ASN A 130 -3.08 17.38 10.85
CA ASN A 130 -2.25 18.54 11.15
C ASN A 130 -0.74 18.22 11.07
N SER A 131 -0.33 17.67 9.92
CA SER A 131 1.04 17.24 9.61
C SER A 131 1.58 16.06 10.45
N GLN A 132 0.76 15.44 11.30
CA GLN A 132 1.14 14.17 11.94
C GLN A 132 1.15 13.02 10.92
N PRO A 133 2.07 12.05 11.04
CA PRO A 133 1.97 10.80 10.32
C PRO A 133 0.66 10.09 10.62
N ILE A 134 0.01 9.55 9.59
CA ILE A 134 -1.27 8.86 9.72
C ILE A 134 -1.08 7.35 9.92
N CYS A 135 -1.94 6.74 10.73
CA CYS A 135 -2.22 5.32 10.70
C CYS A 135 -3.67 5.18 10.25
N CYS A 136 -3.87 4.85 8.98
CA CYS A 136 -5.18 4.84 8.35
C CYS A 136 -5.58 3.42 7.93
N VAL A 137 -6.82 3.04 8.23
CA VAL A 137 -7.43 1.80 7.74
C VAL A 137 -8.56 2.16 6.79
N ASP A 138 -8.44 1.76 5.53
CA ASP A 138 -9.35 2.14 4.46
C ASP A 138 -10.22 0.95 3.99
N PHE A 139 -11.43 0.88 4.52
CA PHE A 139 -12.43 -0.11 4.08
C PHE A 139 -13.22 0.34 2.85
N LEU A 140 -13.05 1.58 2.36
CA LEU A 140 -13.81 2.12 1.24
C LEU A 140 -13.39 1.47 -0.08
N ILE A 141 -12.08 1.34 -0.36
CA ILE A 141 -11.64 0.75 -1.63
C ILE A 141 -12.04 -0.73 -1.72
N GLY A 142 -11.95 -1.47 -0.61
CA GLY A 142 -12.47 -2.84 -0.53
C GLY A 142 -13.99 -2.94 -0.77
N ASP A 143 -14.78 -1.98 -0.25
CA ASP A 143 -16.23 -1.91 -0.50
C ASP A 143 -16.55 -1.56 -1.95
N ILE A 144 -15.76 -0.69 -2.59
CA ILE A 144 -15.84 -0.36 -4.01
C ILE A 144 -15.59 -1.63 -4.84
N ALA A 145 -14.49 -2.35 -4.58
CA ALA A 145 -14.18 -3.58 -5.31
C ALA A 145 -15.33 -4.59 -5.27
N ASN A 146 -16.01 -4.72 -4.13
CA ASN A 146 -17.12 -5.64 -3.95
C ASN A 146 -18.42 -5.16 -4.63
N ARG A 147 -18.76 -3.88 -4.52
CA ARG A 147 -20.02 -3.35 -5.05
C ARG A 147 -19.96 -3.02 -6.54
N THR A 148 -18.76 -2.89 -7.08
CA THR A 148 -18.56 -2.26 -8.39
C THR A 148 -17.70 -3.12 -9.29
N SER A 149 -16.38 -3.05 -9.14
CA SER A 149 -15.40 -3.93 -9.77
C SER A 149 -14.03 -3.73 -9.13
N LEU A 150 -13.22 -4.79 -9.12
CA LEU A 150 -11.84 -4.69 -8.67
C LEU A 150 -11.02 -3.73 -9.53
N SER A 151 -11.21 -3.74 -10.85
CA SER A 151 -10.57 -2.79 -11.76
C SER A 151 -10.83 -1.32 -11.46
N GLN A 152 -11.97 -0.96 -10.84
CA GLN A 152 -12.22 0.43 -10.41
C GLN A 152 -11.51 0.74 -9.09
N ALA A 153 -11.45 -0.22 -8.17
CA ALA A 153 -10.65 -0.10 -6.96
C ALA A 153 -9.17 0.11 -7.29
N VAL A 154 -8.59 -0.71 -8.19
CA VAL A 154 -7.19 -0.59 -8.65
C VAL A 154 -6.89 0.81 -9.18
N LYS A 155 -7.81 1.42 -9.95
CA LYS A 155 -7.63 2.80 -10.44
C LYS A 155 -7.51 3.83 -9.32
N LEU A 156 -8.29 3.69 -8.25
CA LEU A 156 -8.19 4.59 -7.10
C LEU A 156 -6.92 4.37 -6.31
N GLU A 157 -6.50 3.11 -6.14
CA GLU A 157 -5.22 2.79 -5.49
C GLU A 157 -4.05 3.43 -6.27
N HIS A 158 -4.08 3.33 -7.60
CA HIS A 158 -3.11 3.96 -8.48
C HIS A 158 -3.07 5.49 -8.33
N GLU A 159 -4.24 6.13 -8.31
CA GLU A 159 -4.36 7.58 -8.10
C GLU A 159 -3.83 8.01 -6.72
N TYR A 160 -4.18 7.25 -5.67
CA TYR A 160 -3.66 7.45 -4.32
C TYR A 160 -2.13 7.33 -4.27
N ASN A 161 -1.58 6.34 -4.96
CA ASN A 161 -0.15 6.07 -5.00
C ASN A 161 0.67 7.22 -5.60
N GLN A 162 0.08 8.05 -6.48
CA GLN A 162 0.76 9.23 -7.02
C GLN A 162 1.04 10.29 -5.96
N ASN A 163 0.21 10.37 -4.91
CA ASN A 163 0.29 11.40 -3.88
C ASN A 163 0.00 10.83 -2.48
N LYS A 164 0.67 9.74 -2.12
CA LYS A 164 0.48 9.04 -0.83
C LYS A 164 0.60 10.00 0.35
N ALA A 165 -0.34 9.86 1.30
CA ALA A 165 -0.26 10.56 2.57
C ALA A 165 0.92 10.03 3.41
N GLY A 166 1.53 10.91 4.20
CA GLY A 166 2.60 10.54 5.13
C GLY A 166 2.08 9.65 6.25
N GLY A 167 2.58 8.42 6.34
CA GLY A 167 2.25 7.44 7.37
C GLY A 167 2.14 6.01 6.83
N LEU A 168 1.24 5.25 7.45
CA LEU A 168 0.85 3.90 7.05
C LEU A 168 -0.62 3.90 6.63
N MET A 169 -0.88 3.47 5.41
CA MET A 169 -2.21 3.17 4.88
C MET A 169 -2.39 1.65 4.81
N PHE A 170 -3.50 1.15 5.33
CA PHE A 170 -3.88 -0.26 5.25
C PHE A 170 -5.19 -0.39 4.49
N CYS A 171 -5.17 -1.08 3.36
CA CYS A 171 -6.35 -1.37 2.54
C CYS A 171 -6.80 -2.83 2.77
N PRO A 172 -7.78 -3.05 3.66
CA PRO A 172 -8.33 -4.38 3.93
C PRO A 172 -9.29 -4.88 2.84
N TYR A 173 -9.04 -6.09 2.34
CA TYR A 173 -9.90 -6.82 1.41
C TYR A 173 -10.30 -8.18 1.98
N LYS A 174 -11.59 -8.50 1.93
CA LYS A 174 -12.06 -9.84 2.27
C LYS A 174 -11.59 -10.81 1.19
N THR A 175 -10.82 -11.83 1.59
CA THR A 175 -10.24 -12.80 0.67
C THR A 175 -11.28 -13.51 -0.20
N PRO A 176 -12.46 -13.95 0.32
CA PRO A 176 -13.47 -14.58 -0.54
C PRO A 176 -13.99 -13.64 -1.64
N ASP A 177 -14.16 -12.36 -1.33
CA ASP A 177 -14.65 -11.36 -2.29
C ASP A 177 -13.58 -11.13 -3.37
N LEU A 178 -12.32 -10.96 -2.96
CA LEU A 178 -11.20 -10.74 -3.88
C LEU A 178 -10.93 -11.93 -4.80
N LEU A 179 -10.95 -13.16 -4.27
CA LEU A 179 -10.67 -14.35 -5.09
C LEU A 179 -11.81 -14.72 -6.05
N SER A 180 -12.97 -14.07 -5.94
CA SER A 180 -14.08 -14.25 -6.87
C SER A 180 -13.93 -13.43 -8.16
N THR A 181 -12.92 -12.54 -8.23
CA THR A 181 -12.64 -11.70 -9.40
C THR A 181 -11.65 -12.35 -10.37
N GLY A 182 -11.42 -11.71 -11.53
CA GLY A 182 -10.38 -12.15 -12.48
C GLY A 182 -8.98 -12.06 -11.89
N ILE A 183 -8.08 -12.96 -12.29
CA ILE A 183 -6.72 -13.04 -11.72
C ILE A 183 -5.86 -11.85 -12.14
N GLU A 184 -6.12 -11.29 -13.32
CA GLU A 184 -5.43 -10.11 -13.84
C GLU A 184 -5.63 -8.90 -12.92
N ASP A 185 -6.88 -8.58 -12.59
CA ASP A 185 -7.22 -7.47 -11.68
C ASP A 185 -6.62 -7.69 -10.26
N VAL A 186 -6.49 -8.94 -9.81
CA VAL A 186 -5.88 -9.27 -8.50
C VAL A 186 -4.38 -9.02 -8.51
N ILE A 187 -3.69 -9.38 -9.61
CA ILE A 187 -2.26 -9.10 -9.77
C ILE A 187 -2.02 -7.58 -9.82
N GLU A 188 -2.84 -6.84 -10.57
CA GLU A 188 -2.74 -5.37 -10.61
C GLU A 188 -2.95 -4.76 -9.21
N LEU A 189 -3.96 -5.23 -8.45
CA LEU A 189 -4.15 -4.80 -7.06
C LEU A 189 -2.89 -5.06 -6.21
N PHE A 190 -2.26 -6.22 -6.37
CA PHE A 190 -1.06 -6.58 -5.61
C PHE A 190 0.11 -5.66 -5.94
N GLU A 191 0.25 -5.24 -7.20
CA GLU A 191 1.30 -4.32 -7.66
C GLU A 191 1.11 -2.88 -7.16
N GLU A 192 -0.14 -2.45 -6.90
CA GLU A 192 -0.44 -1.14 -6.32
C GLU A 192 -0.11 -1.03 -4.80
N HIS A 193 0.41 -2.08 -4.17
CA HIS A 193 0.72 -2.06 -2.74
C HIS A 193 2.18 -2.39 -2.45
N ASP A 194 2.76 -1.66 -1.50
CA ASP A 194 4.18 -1.81 -1.14
C ASP A 194 4.45 -3.17 -0.48
N GLN A 195 3.49 -3.67 0.32
CA GLN A 195 3.54 -5.00 0.92
C GLN A 195 2.14 -5.57 1.08
N ILE A 196 2.05 -6.91 0.99
CA ILE A 196 0.81 -7.65 1.06
C ILE A 196 0.85 -8.56 2.28
N PHE A 197 -0.19 -8.49 3.11
CA PHE A 197 -0.33 -9.30 4.31
C PHE A 197 -1.60 -10.14 4.27
N ILE A 198 -1.53 -11.36 4.82
CA ILE A 198 -2.67 -12.26 4.97
C ILE A 198 -2.89 -12.50 6.46
N LEU A 199 -4.11 -12.25 6.94
CA LEU A 199 -4.52 -12.49 8.32
C LEU A 199 -5.20 -13.85 8.44
N LYS A 200 -4.75 -14.65 9.42
CA LYS A 200 -5.37 -15.95 9.75
C LYS A 200 -5.32 -16.19 11.26
N GLY A 201 -6.45 -15.99 11.92
CA GLY A 201 -6.53 -15.99 13.38
C GLY A 201 -5.72 -14.83 13.96
N ASP A 202 -4.78 -15.15 14.85
CA ASP A 202 -3.84 -14.21 15.45
C ASP A 202 -2.52 -14.06 14.66
N LYS A 203 -2.41 -14.74 13.52
CA LYS A 203 -1.18 -14.76 12.71
C LYS A 203 -1.27 -13.81 11.52
N VAL A 204 -0.13 -13.21 11.22
CA VAL A 204 0.10 -12.36 10.05
C VAL A 204 1.14 -13.03 9.17
N TYR A 205 0.78 -13.30 7.92
CA TYR A 205 1.67 -13.81 6.89
C TYR A 205 1.99 -12.69 5.91
N LYS A 206 3.23 -12.64 5.41
CA LYS A 206 3.60 -11.72 4.34
C LYS A 206 3.62 -12.48 3.02
N LEU A 207 2.91 -11.97 2.02
CA LEU A 207 2.93 -12.49 0.66
C LEU A 207 3.95 -11.70 -0.16
N HIS A 208 4.77 -12.42 -0.93
CA HIS A 208 5.70 -11.86 -1.89
C HIS A 208 5.27 -12.32 -3.28
N LEU A 209 5.00 -11.36 -4.16
CA LEU A 209 4.75 -11.60 -5.57
C LEU A 209 6.03 -11.28 -6.35
N SER A 210 6.48 -12.20 -7.21
CA SER A 210 7.52 -11.94 -8.19
C SER A 210 7.06 -12.43 -9.56
N LEU A 211 7.31 -11.64 -10.58
CA LEU A 211 7.15 -12.08 -11.96
C LEU A 211 8.30 -13.03 -12.29
N GLU A 212 7.97 -14.27 -12.63
CA GLU A 212 8.95 -15.27 -13.01
C GLU A 212 8.75 -15.70 -14.47
N SER A 213 9.85 -16.07 -15.12
CA SER A 213 9.76 -16.69 -16.44
C SER A 213 9.32 -18.15 -16.32
N THR A 214 8.59 -18.65 -17.30
CA THR A 214 8.19 -20.07 -17.37
C THR A 214 9.39 -21.01 -17.26
N HIS A 215 10.54 -20.61 -17.83
CA HIS A 215 11.78 -21.39 -17.73
C HIS A 215 12.26 -21.52 -16.28
N LYS A 216 12.30 -20.42 -15.51
CA LYS A 216 12.69 -20.46 -14.10
C LYS A 216 11.72 -21.31 -13.27
N MET A 217 10.42 -21.17 -13.52
CA MET A 217 9.39 -21.97 -12.84
C MET A 217 9.60 -23.48 -13.00
N ILE A 218 10.06 -23.93 -14.17
CA ILE A 218 10.33 -25.35 -14.45
C ILE A 218 11.63 -25.82 -13.79
N MET A 219 12.65 -24.97 -13.76
CA MET A 219 14.01 -25.38 -13.40
C MET A 219 14.37 -25.22 -11.92
N GLY A 220 13.61 -24.41 -11.16
CA GLY A 220 13.85 -24.16 -9.73
C GLY A 220 14.90 -23.09 -9.45
#